data_AF-A0A956HDG1-F1
#
_entry.id   AF-A0A956HDG1-F1
#
_cell.length_a   1.000
_cell.length_b   1.000
_cell.length_c   1.000
_cell.angle_alpha   90.00
_cell.angle_beta   90.00
_cell.angle_gamma   90.00
#
_symmetry.space_group_name_H-M   'P 1'
#
loop_
_entity.id
_entity.type
_entity.pdbx_description
1 polymer ?
#
loop_
_entity_poly.entity_id
_entity_poly.type
_entity_poly.pdbx_seq_one_letter_code
_entity_poly.pdbx_strand_id
1 'polypeptide(L)'
;HDRGPGPCEGGERELDGVWDDSIREQVEQAFFATKAPYAENAWQGTARQLDQYANDWVAMHREVCEASVVRQEESPELFGRKMVCLGQRLTELEQLSKLLVEADADVVSRAVVAASSLGQISSCADERALFTESVDDPRLGDLERLLANDNRRKALGKYKDGLHIAKEAL
;
A
#
# COMPACT_ATOMS: atom_id res chain seq x y z
N HIS A 1 -21.16 -7.79 -24.80
CA HIS A 1 -21.09 -6.48 -24.14
C HIS A 1 -19.99 -6.59 -23.10
N ASP A 2 -18.75 -6.32 -23.49
CA ASP A 2 -17.67 -6.13 -22.52
C ASP A 2 -17.92 -4.81 -21.81
N ARG A 3 -18.46 -4.88 -20.59
CA ARG A 3 -18.37 -3.76 -19.67
C ARG A 3 -16.91 -3.73 -19.25
N GLY A 4 -16.17 -2.74 -19.73
CA GLY A 4 -14.84 -2.43 -19.24
C GLY A 4 -14.86 -2.22 -17.71
N PRO A 5 -13.70 -2.22 -17.06
CA PRO A 5 -13.65 -2.20 -15.61
C PRO A 5 -14.44 -1.02 -15.04
N GLY A 6 -15.21 -1.29 -13.98
CA GLY A 6 -15.98 -0.28 -13.28
C GLY A 6 -15.09 0.86 -12.77
N PRO A 7 -15.68 2.04 -12.45
CA PRO A 7 -14.91 3.24 -12.08
C PRO A 7 -14.01 3.08 -10.84
N CYS A 8 -14.29 2.08 -9.99
CA CYS A 8 -13.53 1.76 -8.78
C CYS A 8 -12.76 0.44 -8.86
N GLU A 9 -12.64 -0.13 -10.07
CA GLU A 9 -11.81 -1.31 -10.33
C GLU A 9 -10.40 -0.89 -10.75
N GLY A 10 -9.38 -1.62 -10.31
CA GLY A 10 -7.99 -1.31 -10.65
C GLY A 10 -7.02 -1.17 -9.48
N GLY A 11 -7.50 -1.33 -8.24
CA GLY A 11 -6.61 -1.46 -7.08
C GLY A 11 -5.67 -2.66 -7.23
N GLU A 12 -6.10 -3.71 -7.92
CA GLU A 12 -5.28 -4.89 -8.19
C GLU A 12 -4.00 -4.55 -8.95
N ARG A 13 -4.06 -3.61 -9.91
CA ARG A 13 -2.89 -3.18 -10.70
C ARG A 13 -1.88 -2.38 -9.88
N GLU A 14 -2.28 -1.84 -8.74
CA GLU A 14 -1.37 -1.14 -7.83
C GLU A 14 -0.47 -2.11 -7.06
N LEU A 15 -0.79 -3.41 -7.05
CA LEU A 15 0.05 -4.46 -6.47
C LEU A 15 1.14 -4.97 -7.44
N ASP A 16 1.09 -4.60 -8.73
CA ASP A 16 2.07 -4.98 -9.73
C ASP A 16 3.47 -4.49 -9.32
N GLY A 17 4.43 -5.41 -9.21
CA GLY A 17 5.78 -5.15 -8.71
C GLY A 17 5.88 -4.85 -7.21
N VAL A 18 4.78 -4.95 -6.45
CA VAL A 18 4.72 -4.78 -4.99
C VAL A 18 4.53 -6.12 -4.29
N TRP A 19 3.47 -6.85 -4.64
CA TRP A 19 3.19 -8.20 -4.17
C TRP A 19 2.34 -8.93 -5.22
N ASP A 20 2.96 -9.19 -6.37
CA ASP A 20 2.40 -9.99 -7.46
C ASP A 20 3.02 -11.40 -7.47
N ASP A 21 2.58 -12.25 -8.40
CA ASP A 21 3.09 -13.62 -8.54
C ASP A 21 4.61 -13.67 -8.75
N SER A 22 5.18 -12.68 -9.45
CA SER A 22 6.62 -12.63 -9.73
C SER A 22 7.43 -12.30 -8.48
N ILE A 23 6.99 -11.33 -7.68
CA ILE A 23 7.60 -11.00 -6.40
C ILE A 23 7.43 -12.16 -5.42
N ARG A 24 6.26 -12.77 -5.39
CA ARG A 24 5.95 -13.93 -4.54
C ARG A 24 6.90 -15.10 -4.82
N GLU A 25 7.13 -15.44 -6.08
CA GLU A 25 8.09 -16.48 -6.47
C GLU A 25 9.53 -16.10 -6.10
N GLN A 26 9.96 -14.84 -6.30
CA GLN A 26 11.30 -14.40 -5.93
C GLN A 26 11.55 -14.51 -4.42
N VAL A 27 10.57 -14.14 -3.60
CA VAL A 27 10.68 -14.30 -2.13
C VAL A 27 10.74 -15.77 -1.73
N GLU A 28 9.92 -16.63 -2.33
CA GLU A 28 9.99 -18.07 -2.10
C GLU A 28 11.40 -18.62 -2.36
N GLN A 29 11.95 -18.31 -3.53
CA GLN A 29 13.29 -18.74 -3.92
C GLN A 29 14.36 -18.22 -2.94
N ALA A 30 14.28 -16.96 -2.52
CA ALA A 30 15.20 -16.38 -1.54
C ALA A 30 15.17 -17.14 -0.21
N PHE A 31 13.97 -17.45 0.29
CA PHE A 31 13.80 -18.19 1.54
C PHE A 31 14.44 -19.58 1.45
N PHE A 32 14.16 -20.34 0.39
CA PHE A 32 14.72 -21.68 0.21
C PHE A 32 16.24 -21.66 -0.06
N ALA A 33 16.77 -20.62 -0.70
CA ALA A 33 18.20 -20.47 -0.95
C ALA A 33 19.03 -20.38 0.34
N THR A 34 18.45 -19.90 1.44
CA THR A 34 19.10 -19.86 2.76
C THR A 34 19.43 -21.25 3.32
N LYS A 35 18.72 -22.30 2.86
CA LYS A 35 18.79 -23.67 3.38
C LYS A 35 18.52 -23.77 4.89
N ALA A 36 17.88 -22.77 5.48
CA ALA A 36 17.51 -22.80 6.89
C ALA A 36 16.45 -23.89 7.12
N PRO A 37 16.54 -24.70 8.20
CA PRO A 37 15.57 -25.75 8.48
C PRO A 37 14.12 -25.26 8.66
N TYR A 38 13.95 -23.96 8.94
CA TYR A 38 12.66 -23.30 9.13
C TYR A 38 12.18 -22.50 7.92
N ALA A 39 12.93 -22.50 6.81
CA ALA A 39 12.63 -21.66 5.63
C ALA A 39 11.23 -21.91 5.06
N GLU A 40 10.80 -23.16 4.95
CA GLU A 40 9.47 -23.51 4.42
C GLU A 40 8.34 -22.97 5.30
N ASN A 41 8.44 -23.16 6.61
CA ASN A 41 7.43 -22.64 7.56
C ASN A 41 7.42 -21.12 7.57
N ALA A 42 8.59 -20.47 7.53
CA ALA A 42 8.71 -19.02 7.45
C ALA A 42 8.10 -18.48 6.16
N TRP A 43 8.33 -19.15 5.02
CA TRP A 43 7.74 -18.81 3.73
C TRP A 43 6.21 -18.91 3.77
N GLN A 44 5.67 -20.06 4.16
CA GLN A 44 4.22 -20.27 4.21
C GLN A 44 3.51 -19.28 5.15
N GLY A 45 4.13 -18.95 6.28
CA GLY A 45 3.62 -17.95 7.21
C GLY A 45 3.64 -16.55 6.61
N THR A 46 4.75 -16.17 6.00
CA THR A 46 4.94 -14.83 5.41
C THR A 46 4.03 -14.62 4.21
N ALA A 47 4.02 -15.57 3.27
CA ALA A 47 3.19 -15.50 2.07
C ALA A 47 1.71 -15.36 2.43
N ARG A 48 1.20 -16.17 3.37
CA ARG A 48 -0.19 -16.07 3.82
C ARG A 48 -0.56 -14.69 4.35
N GLN A 49 0.33 -14.07 5.13
CA GLN A 49 0.06 -12.75 5.69
C GLN A 49 0.11 -11.64 4.63
N LEU A 50 1.07 -11.69 3.71
CA LEU A 50 1.16 -10.71 2.63
C LEU A 50 0.04 -10.88 1.60
N ASP A 51 -0.35 -12.12 1.28
CA ASP A 51 -1.51 -12.43 0.43
C ASP A 51 -2.80 -11.86 1.06
N GLN A 52 -3.01 -12.05 2.37
CA GLN A 52 -4.16 -11.47 3.08
C GLN A 52 -4.11 -9.94 3.06
N TYR A 53 -2.96 -9.34 3.37
CA TYR A 53 -2.78 -7.90 3.41
C TYR A 53 -3.04 -7.25 2.04
N ALA A 54 -2.55 -7.86 0.96
CA ALA A 54 -2.77 -7.41 -0.41
C ALA A 54 -4.27 -7.43 -0.78
N ASN A 55 -4.98 -8.50 -0.40
CA ASN A 55 -6.43 -8.61 -0.60
C ASN A 55 -7.20 -7.55 0.20
N ASP A 56 -6.84 -7.34 1.47
CA ASP A 56 -7.46 -6.32 2.32
C ASP A 56 -7.23 -4.91 1.76
N TRP A 57 -6.04 -4.65 1.23
CA TRP A 57 -5.72 -3.37 0.57
C TRP A 57 -6.59 -3.12 -0.65
N VAL A 58 -6.74 -4.12 -1.55
CA VAL A 58 -7.60 -4.01 -2.74
C VAL A 58 -9.05 -3.77 -2.35
N ALA A 59 -9.56 -4.52 -1.37
CA ALA A 59 -10.91 -4.36 -0.87
C ALA A 59 -11.14 -2.95 -0.29
N MET A 60 -10.20 -2.44 0.50
CA MET A 60 -10.28 -1.10 1.09
C MET A 60 -10.18 -0.01 0.03
N HIS A 61 -9.28 -0.14 -0.95
CA HIS A 61 -9.17 0.79 -2.07
C HIS A 61 -10.51 0.90 -2.82
N ARG A 62 -11.13 -0.24 -3.12
CA ARG A 62 -12.44 -0.30 -3.76
C ARG A 62 -13.52 0.37 -2.91
N GLU A 63 -13.60 0.03 -1.62
CA GLU A 63 -14.60 0.59 -0.71
C GLU A 63 -14.50 2.12 -0.60
N VAL A 64 -13.29 2.64 -0.43
CA VAL A 64 -13.01 4.10 -0.36
C VAL A 64 -13.40 4.80 -1.67
N CYS A 65 -13.10 4.19 -2.82
CA CYS A 65 -13.54 4.73 -4.11
C CYS A 65 -15.06 4.68 -4.25
N GLU A 66 -15.72 3.57 -3.94
CA GLU A 66 -17.16 3.44 -4.09
C GLU A 66 -17.91 4.41 -3.16
N ALA A 67 -17.42 4.63 -1.94
CA ALA A 67 -17.97 5.61 -1.00
C ALA A 67 -17.97 7.03 -1.56
N SER A 68 -16.88 7.44 -2.22
CA SER A 68 -16.73 8.80 -2.74
C SER A 68 -17.28 8.99 -4.15
N VAL A 69 -16.96 8.09 -5.09
CA VAL A 69 -17.27 8.24 -6.52
C VAL A 69 -18.67 7.75 -6.86
N VAL A 70 -19.10 6.62 -6.27
CA VAL A 70 -20.39 5.98 -6.61
C VAL A 70 -21.50 6.45 -5.68
N ARG A 71 -21.26 6.41 -4.37
CA ARG A 71 -22.26 6.77 -3.35
C ARG A 71 -22.27 8.25 -3.00
N GLN A 72 -21.15 8.96 -3.26
CA GLN A 72 -21.01 10.39 -2.96
C GLN A 72 -21.27 10.72 -1.48
N GLU A 73 -20.91 9.79 -0.60
CA GLU A 73 -21.13 9.89 0.85
C GLU A 73 -20.00 10.64 1.57
N GLU A 74 -18.82 10.72 0.95
CA GLU A 74 -17.61 11.28 1.54
C GLU A 74 -17.21 12.60 0.89
N SER A 75 -16.69 13.51 1.71
CA SER A 75 -16.11 14.75 1.18
C SER A 75 -14.84 14.45 0.36
N PRO A 76 -14.53 15.25 -0.66
CA PRO A 76 -13.29 15.10 -1.43
C PRO A 76 -12.03 15.12 -0.55
N GLU A 77 -12.04 15.90 0.53
CA GLU A 77 -10.92 15.99 1.48
C GLU A 77 -10.73 14.68 2.26
N LEU A 78 -11.83 14.08 2.74
CA LEU A 78 -11.76 12.80 3.45
C LEU A 78 -11.30 11.68 2.51
N PHE A 79 -11.87 11.60 1.30
CA PHE A 79 -11.44 10.65 0.27
C PHE A 79 -9.94 10.77 -0.02
N GLY A 80 -9.43 12.00 -0.20
CA GLY A 80 -8.00 12.26 -0.40
C GLY A 80 -7.13 11.75 0.75
N ARG A 81 -7.55 11.94 2.01
CA ARG A 81 -6.83 11.42 3.19
C ARG A 81 -6.78 9.89 3.22
N LYS A 82 -7.90 9.23 2.92
CA LYS A 82 -7.98 7.76 2.86
C LYS A 82 -7.05 7.19 1.79
N MET A 83 -7.03 7.82 0.60
CA MET A 83 -6.12 7.44 -0.49
C MET A 83 -4.65 7.64 -0.14
N VAL A 84 -4.30 8.72 0.59
CA VAL A 84 -2.93 8.93 1.11
C VAL A 84 -2.53 7.82 2.09
N CYS A 85 -3.41 7.46 3.04
CA CYS A 85 -3.16 6.36 3.96
C CYS A 85 -2.93 5.04 3.20
N LEU A 86 -3.79 4.70 2.25
CA LEU A 86 -3.63 3.50 1.43
C LEU A 86 -2.31 3.49 0.64
N GLY A 87 -1.89 4.64 0.10
CA GLY A 87 -0.59 4.78 -0.56
C GLY A 87 0.59 4.52 0.37
N GLN A 88 0.51 4.94 1.64
CA GLN A 88 1.53 4.63 2.65
C GLN A 88 1.55 3.12 2.96
N ARG A 89 0.38 2.49 3.15
CA ARG A 89 0.26 1.04 3.38
C ARG A 89 0.83 0.21 2.23
N LEU A 90 0.63 0.66 0.99
CA LEU A 90 1.19 0.02 -0.20
C LEU A 90 2.73 0.18 -0.26
N THR A 91 3.23 1.35 0.11
CA THR A 91 4.68 1.61 0.19
C THR A 91 5.34 0.71 1.24
N GLU A 92 4.73 0.54 2.41
CA GLU A 92 5.23 -0.38 3.44
C GLU A 92 5.31 -1.83 2.95
N LEU A 93 4.27 -2.30 2.26
CA LEU A 93 4.26 -3.61 1.62
C LEU A 93 5.40 -3.73 0.60
N GLU A 94 5.57 -2.74 -0.28
CA GLU A 94 6.63 -2.73 -1.29
C GLU A 94 8.03 -2.81 -0.66
N GLN A 95 8.29 -2.05 0.41
CA GLN A 95 9.58 -2.09 1.09
C GLN A 95 9.83 -3.45 1.75
N LEU A 96 8.82 -4.04 2.37
CA LEU A 96 8.95 -5.37 2.96
C LEU A 96 9.20 -6.42 1.88
N SER A 97 8.43 -6.43 0.80
CA SER A 97 8.63 -7.36 -0.31
C SER A 97 10.04 -7.29 -0.89
N LYS A 98 10.57 -6.08 -1.11
CA LYS A 98 11.94 -5.86 -1.59
C LYS A 98 12.99 -6.43 -0.64
N LEU A 99 12.83 -6.20 0.66
CA LEU A 99 13.71 -6.78 1.68
C LEU A 99 13.67 -8.32 1.65
N LEU A 100 12.48 -8.90 1.42
CA LEU A 100 12.30 -10.35 1.42
C LEU A 100 12.86 -11.04 0.17
N VAL A 101 12.95 -10.34 -0.97
CA VAL A 101 13.60 -10.86 -2.19
C VAL A 101 15.11 -11.02 -1.98
N GLU A 102 15.70 -10.21 -1.11
CA GLU A 102 17.13 -10.27 -0.76
C GLU A 102 17.38 -11.00 0.58
N ALA A 103 16.40 -11.76 1.08
CA ALA A 103 16.43 -12.32 2.43
C ALA A 103 17.59 -13.32 2.64
N ASP A 104 18.34 -13.09 3.73
CA ASP A 104 19.23 -14.09 4.31
C ASP A 104 18.54 -14.85 5.47
N ALA A 105 19.26 -15.76 6.13
CA ALA A 105 18.70 -16.56 7.21
C ALA A 105 18.18 -15.71 8.40
N ASP A 106 18.81 -14.56 8.67
CA ASP A 106 18.41 -13.67 9.76
C ASP A 106 17.10 -12.93 9.41
N VAL A 107 16.96 -12.48 8.16
CA VAL A 107 15.71 -11.93 7.62
C VAL A 107 14.59 -12.98 7.63
N VAL A 108 14.85 -14.19 7.12
CA VAL A 108 13.86 -15.30 7.08
C VAL A 108 13.33 -15.61 8.48
N SER A 109 14.20 -15.59 9.50
CA SER A 109 13.80 -15.87 10.89
C SER A 109 12.79 -14.87 11.48
N ARG A 110 12.72 -13.65 10.91
CA ARG A 110 11.85 -12.56 11.38
C ARG A 110 10.71 -12.21 10.42
N ALA A 111 10.69 -12.80 9.23
CA ALA A 111 9.80 -12.40 8.14
C ALA A 111 8.31 -12.43 8.52
N VAL A 112 7.86 -13.46 9.24
CA VAL A 112 6.45 -13.58 9.66
C VAL A 112 6.06 -12.44 10.61
N VAL A 113 6.95 -12.07 11.54
CA VAL A 113 6.72 -10.97 12.49
C VAL A 113 6.74 -9.62 11.77
N ALA A 114 7.65 -9.44 10.81
CA ALA A 114 7.70 -8.24 9.99
C ALA A 114 6.40 -8.06 9.18
N ALA A 115 5.91 -9.14 8.55
CA ALA A 115 4.63 -9.13 7.83
C ALA A 115 3.44 -8.81 8.73
N SER A 116 3.38 -9.36 9.95
CA SER A 116 2.30 -9.04 10.90
C SER A 116 2.41 -7.66 11.55
N SER A 117 3.52 -6.95 11.33
CA SER A 117 3.76 -5.60 11.88
C SER A 117 3.46 -4.49 10.88
N LEU A 118 3.05 -4.82 9.64
CA LEU A 118 2.54 -3.83 8.68
C LEU A 118 1.36 -3.08 9.29
N GLY A 119 1.25 -1.77 8.99
CA GLY A 119 0.16 -0.98 9.56
C GLY A 119 -1.20 -1.47 9.07
N GLN A 120 -2.19 -1.45 9.95
CA GLN A 120 -3.49 -2.05 9.66
C GLN A 120 -4.23 -1.27 8.56
N ILE A 121 -4.68 -1.96 7.51
CA ILE A 121 -5.47 -1.37 6.42
C ILE A 121 -6.76 -0.73 6.93
N SER A 122 -7.39 -1.32 7.94
CA SER A 122 -8.63 -0.81 8.56
C SER A 122 -8.49 0.61 9.13
N SER A 123 -7.27 1.02 9.52
CA SER A 123 -7.03 2.39 9.99
C SER A 123 -7.26 3.45 8.91
N CYS A 124 -7.12 3.09 7.62
CA CYS A 124 -7.36 4.00 6.51
C CYS A 124 -8.86 4.31 6.28
N ALA A 125 -9.77 3.59 6.93
CA ALA A 125 -11.19 3.93 6.93
C ALA A 125 -11.61 4.81 8.12
N ASP A 126 -10.78 4.88 9.17
CA ASP A 126 -11.10 5.60 10.41
C ASP A 126 -10.79 7.09 10.26
N GLU A 127 -11.84 7.86 10.04
CA GLU A 127 -11.78 9.32 9.94
C GLU A 127 -11.04 9.97 11.11
N ARG A 128 -11.28 9.53 12.36
CA ARG A 128 -10.63 10.14 13.53
C ARG A 128 -9.14 9.83 13.54
N ALA A 129 -8.74 8.61 13.19
CA ALA A 129 -7.33 8.26 13.06
C ALA A 129 -6.62 9.17 12.05
N LEU A 130 -7.25 9.43 10.90
CA LEU A 130 -6.70 10.25 9.82
C LEU A 130 -6.65 11.77 10.12
N PHE A 131 -7.55 12.27 10.96
CA PHE A 131 -7.55 13.68 11.39
C PHE A 131 -6.66 13.94 12.60
N THR A 132 -6.41 12.94 13.45
CA THR A 132 -5.42 13.07 14.53
C THR A 132 -4.00 13.15 13.97
N GLU A 133 -3.78 12.67 12.74
CA GLU A 133 -2.51 12.77 12.02
C GLU A 133 -2.23 14.13 11.34
N SER A 134 -3.09 15.17 11.40
CA SER A 134 -2.66 16.54 10.97
C SER A 134 -3.61 17.70 11.27
N VAL A 135 -3.05 18.83 11.78
CA VAL A 135 -3.40 20.19 11.29
C VAL A 135 -2.21 21.18 11.29
N ASP A 136 -1.27 21.16 12.26
CA ASP A 136 -0.22 22.20 12.37
C ASP A 136 1.20 21.63 12.51
N ASP A 137 1.77 21.01 11.47
CA ASP A 137 3.20 20.67 11.48
C ASP A 137 3.99 21.52 10.47
N PRO A 138 4.74 22.55 10.93
CA PRO A 138 5.65 23.33 10.09
C PRO A 138 6.65 22.46 9.31
N ARG A 139 6.92 21.25 9.80
CA ARG A 139 7.82 20.28 9.16
C ARG A 139 7.24 19.70 7.87
N LEU A 140 5.92 19.68 7.64
CA LEU A 140 5.33 19.31 6.34
C LEU A 140 5.66 20.35 5.27
N GLY A 141 5.63 21.64 5.63
CA GLY A 141 6.04 22.74 4.76
C GLY A 141 7.56 22.85 4.54
N ASP A 142 8.36 22.35 5.48
CA ASP A 142 9.83 22.25 5.33
C ASP A 142 10.26 20.98 4.57
N LEU A 143 9.54 19.87 4.74
CA LEU A 143 9.73 18.61 4.03
C LEU A 143 9.36 18.75 2.54
N GLU A 144 8.34 19.53 2.21
CA GLU A 144 8.03 19.90 0.83
C GLU A 144 9.18 20.64 0.13
N ARG A 145 9.88 21.52 0.86
CA ARG A 145 11.03 22.29 0.38
C ARG A 145 12.33 21.47 0.33
N LEU A 146 12.53 20.52 1.25
CA LEU A 146 13.70 19.64 1.30
C LEU A 146 13.67 18.54 0.24
N LEU A 147 12.49 18.01 -0.08
CA LEU A 147 12.34 16.96 -1.07
C LEU A 147 12.26 17.49 -2.52
N ALA A 148 12.76 18.70 -2.75
CA ALA A 148 13.15 19.20 -4.07
C ALA A 148 14.39 18.47 -4.63
N ASN A 149 15.05 17.61 -3.84
CA ASN A 149 16.10 16.71 -4.31
C ASN A 149 15.70 15.24 -4.19
N ASP A 150 15.36 14.68 -5.35
CA ASP A 150 15.84 13.40 -5.86
C ASP A 150 15.28 12.05 -5.40
N ASN A 151 14.05 11.93 -4.86
CA ASN A 151 13.33 10.63 -4.96
C ASN A 151 11.80 10.69 -4.83
N ARG A 152 11.17 11.81 -5.19
CA ARG A 152 9.77 12.11 -4.84
C ARG A 152 8.80 12.24 -6.00
N ARG A 153 9.12 11.70 -7.17
CA ARG A 153 8.25 11.88 -8.35
C ARG A 153 7.07 10.91 -8.43
N LYS A 154 7.09 9.75 -7.75
CA LYS A 154 5.98 8.78 -7.86
C LYS A 154 4.79 9.10 -6.93
N ALA A 155 5.01 9.48 -5.68
CA ALA A 155 3.92 9.76 -4.74
C ALA A 155 3.19 11.10 -5.03
N LEU A 156 3.93 12.14 -5.44
CA LEU A 156 3.34 13.46 -5.77
C LEU A 156 2.66 13.51 -7.14
N GLY A 157 3.02 12.60 -8.06
CA GLY A 157 2.33 12.46 -9.35
C GLY A 157 0.88 12.05 -9.13
N LYS A 158 0.68 10.95 -8.39
CA LYS A 158 -0.65 10.42 -8.06
C LYS A 158 -1.51 11.39 -7.24
N TYR A 159 -0.90 12.20 -6.37
CA TYR A 159 -1.60 13.26 -5.64
C TYR A 159 -2.11 14.38 -6.57
N LYS A 160 -1.27 14.82 -7.53
CA LYS A 160 -1.68 15.82 -8.52
C LYS A 160 -2.73 15.28 -9.48
N ASP A 161 -2.60 14.02 -9.87
CA ASP A 161 -3.56 13.35 -10.76
C ASP A 161 -4.91 13.16 -10.06
N GLY A 162 -4.92 12.72 -8.79
CA GLY A 162 -6.14 12.63 -7.97
C GLY A 162 -6.81 13.99 -7.74
N LEU A 163 -6.03 15.04 -7.50
CA LEU A 163 -6.55 16.41 -7.35
C LEU A 163 -7.05 17.01 -8.67
N HIS A 164 -6.47 16.61 -9.80
CA HIS A 164 -6.90 17.04 -11.14
C HIS A 164 -8.23 16.39 -11.53
N ILE A 165 -8.34 15.07 -11.33
CA ILE A 165 -9.59 14.32 -11.55
C ILE A 165 -10.72 14.90 -10.67
N ALA A 166 -10.44 15.24 -9.41
CA ALA A 166 -11.41 15.87 -8.51
C ALA A 166 -11.86 17.27 -8.96
N LYS A 167 -11.02 18.01 -9.69
CA LYS A 167 -11.34 19.35 -10.20
C LYS A 167 -12.08 19.34 -11.53
N GLU A 168 -11.85 18.34 -12.38
CA GLU A 168 -12.54 18.19 -13.68
C GLU A 168 -13.94 17.57 -13.57
N ALA A 169 -14.28 17.00 -12.41
CA ALA A 169 -15.60 16.45 -12.10
C ALA A 169 -16.61 17.48 -11.55
N LEU A 170 -16.25 18.76 -11.50
CA LEU A 170 -17.11 19.91 -11.16
C LEU A 170 -17.46 20.72 -12.42
#